data_AF-I1PY32-F1
#
_entry.id   AF-I1PY32-F1
#
_cell.length_a   1.000
_cell.length_b   1.000
_cell.length_c   1.000
_cell.angle_alpha   90.00
_cell.angle_beta   90.00
_cell.angle_gamma   90.00
#
_symmetry.space_group_name_H-M   'P 1'
#
loop_
_entity.id
_entity.type
_entity.pdbx_description
1 polymer ?
#
loop_
_entity_poly.entity_id
_entity_poly.type
_entity_poly.pdbx_seq_one_letter_code
_entity_poly.pdbx_strand_id
1 'polypeptide(L)'
;FEFRLRVSLTKDGNLSLVSRIRNVNGKPFSFSFGYHTYLSVSDISEVRIEGLETLDYLDNLSQRERFTEQGDAITFESEVKNV
;
A
#
# COMPACT_ATOMS: atom_id res chain seq x y z
N PHE A 1 6.56 19.48 11.29
CA PHE A 1 5.17 19.10 10.95
C PHE A 1 4.53 18.47 12.18
N GLU A 2 3.23 18.30 12.18
CA GLU A 2 2.49 17.52 13.17
C GLU A 2 1.77 16.38 12.43
N PHE A 3 1.81 15.17 12.98
CA PHE A 3 1.10 14.01 12.46
C PHE A 3 0.04 13.56 13.47
N ARG A 4 -1.20 13.41 13.01
CA ARG A 4 -2.30 12.84 13.78
C ARG A 4 -2.85 11.64 13.05
N LEU A 5 -2.89 10.50 13.73
CA LEU A 5 -3.59 9.31 13.29
C LEU A 5 -4.88 9.16 14.11
N ARG A 6 -6.01 9.05 13.43
CA ARG A 6 -7.26 8.60 14.04
C ARG A 6 -7.49 7.15 13.63
N VAL A 7 -7.65 6.29 14.61
CA VAL A 7 -8.01 4.88 14.45
C VAL A 7 -9.45 4.69 14.91
N SER A 8 -10.25 3.95 14.15
CA SER A 8 -11.64 3.68 14.51
C SER A 8 -11.97 2.24 14.16
N LEU A 9 -12.51 1.50 15.13
CA LEU A 9 -13.09 0.17 14.94
C LEU A 9 -14.61 0.33 14.95
N THR A 10 -15.26 -0.06 13.86
CA THR A 10 -16.71 0.03 13.73
C THR A 10 -17.38 -1.26 14.21
N LYS A 11 -18.69 -1.20 14.49
CA LYS A 11 -19.44 -2.33 15.08
C LYS A 11 -19.52 -3.56 14.16
N ASP A 12 -19.42 -3.34 12.86
CA ASP A 12 -19.34 -4.33 11.79
C ASP A 12 -17.92 -4.90 11.59
N GLY A 13 -16.95 -4.49 12.41
CA GLY A 13 -15.60 -5.06 12.42
C GLY A 13 -14.59 -4.36 11.50
N ASN A 14 -14.99 -3.28 10.81
CA ASN A 14 -14.07 -2.53 9.95
C ASN A 14 -13.09 -1.69 10.76
N LEU A 15 -11.82 -1.74 10.36
CA LEU A 15 -10.75 -0.86 10.86
C LEU A 15 -10.57 0.32 9.90
N SER A 16 -10.82 1.53 10.38
CA SER A 16 -10.59 2.78 9.63
C SER A 16 -9.39 3.54 10.19
N LEU A 17 -8.48 3.95 9.30
CA LEU A 17 -7.30 4.76 9.63
C LEU A 17 -7.36 6.10 8.87
N VAL A 18 -7.40 7.21 9.61
CA VAL A 18 -7.39 8.56 9.03
C VAL A 18 -6.15 9.30 9.49
N SER A 19 -5.22 9.53 8.56
CA SER A 19 -3.97 10.26 8.80
C SER A 19 -4.09 11.72 8.41
N ARG A 20 -3.58 12.62 9.26
CA ARG A 20 -3.50 14.06 9.00
C ARG A 20 -2.08 14.55 9.27
N ILE A 21 -1.44 15.07 8.23
CA ILE A 21 -0.14 15.74 8.32
C ILE A 21 -0.39 17.24 8.22
N ARG A 22 0.10 18.01 9.19
CA ARG A 22 -0.01 19.47 9.22
C ARG A 22 1.37 20.09 9.18
N ASN A 23 1.58 21.04 8.27
CA ASN A 23 2.71 21.95 8.40
C ASN A 23 2.44 22.92 9.56
N VAL A 24 3.23 22.83 10.62
CA VAL A 24 3.13 23.74 11.78
C VAL A 24 4.16 24.86 11.74
N ASN A 25 5.10 24.79 10.79
CA ASN A 25 6.05 25.87 10.54
C ASN A 25 5.56 26.69 9.32
N GLY A 26 6.06 27.91 9.18
CA GLY A 26 5.76 28.78 8.04
C GLY A 26 6.62 28.51 6.80
N LYS A 27 7.35 27.38 6.74
CA LYS A 27 8.29 27.07 5.65
C LYS A 27 7.79 25.86 4.86
N PRO A 28 7.87 25.84 3.53
CA PRO A 28 7.53 24.64 2.76
C PRO A 28 8.32 23.41 3.23
N PHE A 29 7.68 22.24 3.25
CA PHE A 29 8.35 20.95 3.47
C PHE A 29 7.77 19.89 2.54
N SER A 30 8.61 18.95 2.11
CA SER A 30 8.23 17.81 1.27
C SER A 30 8.17 16.55 2.12
N PHE A 31 7.25 15.65 1.80
CA PHE A 31 7.12 14.35 2.47
C PHE A 31 6.50 13.31 1.55
N SER A 32 6.78 12.04 1.84
CA SER A 32 6.07 10.89 1.31
C SER A 32 5.41 10.15 2.48
N PHE A 33 4.28 9.50 2.24
CA PHE A 33 3.55 8.75 3.26
C PHE A 33 2.89 7.52 2.63
N GLY A 34 2.88 6.42 3.36
CA GLY A 34 2.20 5.18 2.99
C GLY A 34 1.92 4.34 4.23
N TYR A 35 0.91 3.47 4.15
CA TYR A 35 0.64 2.49 5.20
C TYR A 35 1.31 1.15 4.83
N HIS A 36 2.16 0.63 5.72
CA HIS A 36 2.73 -0.71 5.60
C HIS A 36 1.82 -1.73 6.29
N THR A 37 0.66 -1.98 5.68
CA THR A 37 -0.33 -2.93 6.23
C THR A 37 0.12 -4.36 5.95
N TYR A 38 0.27 -5.15 7.02
CA TYR A 38 0.50 -6.60 6.92
C TYR A 38 -0.83 -7.31 7.13
N LEU A 39 -1.39 -7.88 6.06
CA LEU A 39 -2.62 -8.67 6.14
C LEU A 39 -2.28 -10.09 6.56
N SER A 40 -3.02 -10.61 7.54
CA SER A 40 -2.90 -12.01 7.95
C SER A 40 -3.62 -12.89 6.92
N VAL A 41 -2.90 -13.86 6.37
CA VAL A 41 -3.39 -14.86 5.43
C VAL A 41 -3.00 -16.25 5.93
N SER A 42 -3.75 -17.27 5.52
CA SER A 42 -3.50 -18.65 5.95
C SER A 42 -2.32 -19.29 5.22
N ASP A 43 -2.30 -19.20 3.89
CA ASP A 43 -1.24 -19.68 3.03
C ASP A 43 -1.06 -18.71 1.87
N ILE A 44 0.15 -18.22 1.65
CA ILE A 44 0.46 -17.22 0.62
C ILE A 44 0.37 -17.79 -0.79
N SER A 45 0.55 -19.10 -0.97
CA SER A 45 0.45 -19.73 -2.30
C SER A 45 -0.96 -19.70 -2.87
N GLU A 46 -1.97 -19.60 -2.00
CA GLU A 46 -3.39 -19.59 -2.36
C GLU A 46 -3.99 -18.16 -2.39
N VAL A 47 -3.17 -17.13 -2.17
CA VAL A 47 -3.62 -15.72 -2.16
C VAL A 47 -3.65 -15.15 -3.57
N ARG A 48 -4.73 -14.40 -3.85
CA ARG A 48 -4.91 -13.62 -5.07
C ARG A 48 -5.25 -12.18 -4.70
N ILE A 49 -4.54 -11.21 -5.28
CA ILE A 49 -4.89 -9.79 -5.20
C ILE A 49 -5.52 -9.36 -6.52
N GLU A 50 -6.72 -8.78 -6.44
CA GLU A 50 -7.52 -8.32 -7.59
C GLU A 50 -7.72 -6.79 -7.54
N GLY A 51 -8.14 -6.18 -8.65
CA GLY A 51 -8.43 -4.74 -8.74
C GLY A 51 -7.19 -3.87 -9.02
N LEU A 52 -6.10 -4.49 -9.48
CA LEU A 52 -4.85 -3.83 -9.88
C LEU A 52 -4.55 -4.02 -11.38
N GLU A 53 -5.45 -4.66 -12.11
CA GLU A 53 -5.34 -4.85 -13.55
C GLU A 53 -5.13 -3.51 -14.28
N THR A 54 -4.30 -3.51 -15.32
CA THR A 54 -3.96 -2.35 -16.16
C THR A 54 -3.16 -1.23 -15.48
N LEU A 55 -2.78 -1.38 -14.21
CA LEU A 55 -1.96 -0.39 -13.52
C LEU A 55 -0.48 -0.55 -13.87
N ASP A 56 0.19 0.58 -14.08
CA ASP A 56 1.64 0.64 -14.16
C ASP A 56 2.26 0.49 -12.77
N TYR A 57 3.35 -0.28 -12.67
CA TYR A 57 4.16 -0.40 -11.46
C TYR A 57 5.66 -0.39 -11.78
N LEU A 58 6.48 -0.08 -10.78
CA LEU A 58 7.93 -0.23 -10.83
C LEU A 58 8.34 -1.46 -10.03
N ASP A 59 9.02 -2.41 -10.68
CA ASP A 59 9.56 -3.59 -10.02
C ASP A 59 10.90 -3.27 -9.37
N ASN A 60 10.95 -3.28 -8.04
CA ASN A 60 12.18 -2.98 -7.29
C ASN A 60 13.21 -4.12 -7.34
N LEU A 61 12.82 -5.33 -7.75
CA LEU A 61 13.75 -6.45 -7.99
C LEU A 61 14.40 -6.33 -9.38
N SER A 62 13.69 -5.73 -10.34
CA SER A 62 14.17 -5.44 -11.70
C SER A 62 14.66 -4.01 -11.87
N GLN A 63 15.44 -3.49 -10.90
CA GLN A 63 16.06 -2.15 -10.97
C GLN A 63 15.07 -0.99 -11.21
N ARG A 64 13.83 -1.10 -10.73
CA ARG A 64 12.73 -0.14 -10.94
C ARG A 64 12.33 0.00 -12.40
N GLU A 65 12.47 -1.07 -13.18
CA GLU A 65 11.86 -1.17 -14.50
C GLU A 65 10.34 -1.06 -14.39
N ARG A 66 9.73 -0.42 -15.39
CA ARG A 66 8.29 -0.17 -15.44
C ARG A 66 7.60 -1.29 -16.19
N PHE A 67 6.54 -1.82 -15.59
CA PHE A 67 5.66 -2.81 -16.18
C PHE A 67 4.20 -2.35 -16.04
N THR A 68 3.31 -2.99 -16.77
CA THR A 68 1.85 -2.83 -16.64
C THR A 68 1.27 -4.17 -16.22
N GLU A 69 0.46 -4.19 -15.17
CA GLU A 69 -0.22 -5.41 -14.73
C GLU A 69 -1.25 -5.85 -15.78
N GLN A 70 -1.17 -7.10 -16.22
CA GLN A 70 -2.04 -7.65 -17.27
C GLN A 70 -2.84 -8.87 -16.81
N GLY A 71 -2.50 -9.47 -15.65
CA GLY A 71 -3.25 -10.56 -15.08
C GLY A 71 -4.55 -10.09 -14.42
N ASP A 72 -5.54 -10.98 -14.38
CA ASP A 72 -6.79 -10.75 -13.63
C ASP A 72 -6.54 -10.68 -12.12
N ALA A 73 -5.44 -11.27 -11.65
CA ALA A 73 -5.02 -11.25 -10.26
C ALA A 73 -3.51 -11.45 -10.13
N ILE A 74 -2.93 -10.86 -9.07
CA ILE A 74 -1.54 -11.10 -8.66
C ILE A 74 -1.50 -12.31 -7.72
N THR A 75 -0.62 -13.26 -8.02
CA THR A 75 -0.28 -14.43 -7.18
C THR A 75 1.17 -14.35 -6.71
N PHE A 76 1.53 -15.19 -5.75
CA PHE A 76 2.83 -15.13 -5.07
C PHE A 76 3.55 -16.48 -5.15
N GLU A 77 4.42 -16.64 -6.14
CA GLU A 77 5.28 -17.83 -6.29
C GLU A 77 6.74 -17.56 -5.85
N SER A 78 7.10 -16.29 -5.67
CA SER A 78 8.44 -15.84 -5.32
C SER A 78 8.40 -14.49 -4.61
N GLU A 79 9.57 -13.93 -4.30
CA GLU A 79 9.67 -12.56 -3.76
C GLU A 79 9.08 -11.55 -4.74
N VAL A 80 8.21 -10.67 -4.23
CA VAL A 80 7.60 -9.59 -5.01
C VAL A 80 7.83 -8.27 -4.29
N LYS A 81 8.25 -7.23 -5.01
CA LYS A 81 8.48 -5.90 -4.44
C LYS A 81 8.16 -4.79 -5.46
N ASN A 82 6.89 -4.42 -5.56
CA ASN A 82 6.40 -3.45 -6.54
C ASN A 82 5.99 -2.14 -5.85
N VAL A 83 6.10 -1.00 -6.57
CA VAL A 83 5.64 0.33 -6.13
C VAL A 83 4.94 1.09 -7.25
#